data_AF-A0A955RMT5-F1
#
_entry.id   AF-A0A955RMT5-F1
#
_cell.length_a   1.000
_cell.length_b   1.000
_cell.length_c   1.000
_cell.angle_alpha   90.00
_cell.angle_beta   90.00
_cell.angle_gamma   90.00
#
_symmetry.space_group_name_H-M   'P 1'
#
loop_
_entity.id
_entity.type
_entity.pdbx_description
1 polymer ?
#
loop_
_entity_poly.entity_id
_entity_poly.type
_entity_poly.pdbx_seq_one_letter_code
_entity_poly.pdbx_strand_id
1 'polypeptide(L)'
;GVATLNIDLLDGGKTLVDGESYGGFVLFAQDRDEFDLQVYDGEGMAISQLTVSVNLPRDVDASQVVARHFSTADVVRPDPIFASSRQITFTALGIGPNSDYRIEIILPKGSIKPSLYRRFVGALETMSATNWLIIALILPLVAAAILAVMYINSRRSWRKAATHHERSTPPDDTPPSVVGVLLEGRVSPRSLAASLLNLANRGQLIVAHRQDGFTFGRPKKIKGVEPAPLSNFERILMDKIFLEGKTRSTEEDIQLRIGRHVYSRKVAEIYLHIYESAVKRGWFVSDPQALYQRYRYLSLGVIAGAILGFLISLILGPDPRFYLLGWTGLFFVGLLMYRITPLLPRRTPEGDEAFTAWSEFKNFLVSKHPFKQSRQSQEIYEQYLPYAIALGVEVEWTKRFVENVFQVPNWFISDDDITAIEDFANSIFPLVGEVAYDLSRAREPHAI
;
A
#
# COMPACT_ATOMS: atom_id res chain seq x y z
N GLY A 1 51.76 40.07 3.76
CA GLY A 1 51.18 40.31 5.10
C GLY A 1 51.38 39.09 5.98
N VAL A 2 51.34 39.24 7.30
CA VAL A 2 51.40 38.10 8.24
C VAL A 2 49.97 37.63 8.52
N ALA A 3 49.72 36.34 8.41
CA ALA A 3 48.43 35.71 8.67
C ALA A 3 48.59 34.63 9.74
N THR A 4 47.61 34.53 10.64
CA THR A 4 47.53 33.48 11.66
C THR A 4 46.17 32.82 11.56
N LEU A 5 46.15 31.49 11.60
CA LEU A 5 44.95 30.69 11.42
C LEU A 5 44.89 29.63 12.52
N ASN A 6 43.80 29.60 13.28
CA ASN A 6 43.58 28.61 14.32
C ASN A 6 42.63 27.53 13.83
N ILE A 7 43.04 26.27 13.97
CA ILE A 7 42.27 25.12 13.53
C ILE A 7 41.89 24.29 14.76
N ASP A 8 40.61 24.16 15.04
CA ASP A 8 40.12 23.21 16.04
C ASP A 8 39.63 21.93 15.36
N LEU A 9 40.34 20.83 15.58
CA LEU A 9 39.94 19.50 15.13
C LEU A 9 39.08 18.85 16.21
N LEU A 10 37.83 18.57 15.89
CA LEU A 10 36.85 18.01 16.81
C LEU A 10 36.60 16.52 16.57
N ASP A 11 36.13 15.83 17.62
CA ASP A 11 35.55 14.49 17.48
C ASP A 11 34.45 14.51 16.39
N GLY A 12 34.37 13.44 15.61
CA GLY A 12 33.55 13.32 14.41
C GLY A 12 34.25 13.73 13.11
N GLY A 13 35.49 14.23 13.19
CA GLY A 13 36.27 14.70 12.05
C GLY A 13 35.82 16.07 11.55
N LYS A 14 35.15 16.86 12.39
CA LYS A 14 34.78 18.24 12.07
C LYS A 14 35.98 19.15 12.30
N THR A 15 36.18 20.10 11.40
CA THR A 15 37.29 21.05 11.45
C THR A 15 36.70 22.45 11.53
N LEU A 16 37.12 23.24 12.52
CA LEU A 16 36.79 24.65 12.62
C LEU A 16 38.04 25.47 12.30
N VAL A 17 37.93 26.43 11.39
CA VAL A 17 38.99 27.39 11.05
C VAL A 17 38.54 28.76 11.55
N ASP A 18 39.27 29.32 12.53
CA ASP A 18 38.93 30.57 13.23
C ASP A 18 37.47 30.63 13.72
N GLY A 19 36.92 29.46 14.12
CA GLY A 19 35.56 29.30 14.63
C GLY A 19 34.50 28.95 13.59
N GLU A 20 34.82 28.98 12.29
CA GLU A 20 33.90 28.62 11.21
C GLU A 20 34.11 27.19 10.71
N SER A 21 33.02 26.51 10.33
CA SER A 21 33.10 25.12 9.84
C SER A 21 33.79 25.07 8.49
N TYR A 22 34.87 24.30 8.40
CA TYR A 22 35.66 24.15 7.18
C TYR A 22 35.73 22.69 6.72
N GLY A 23 35.82 22.48 5.41
CA GLY A 23 35.82 21.16 4.76
C GLY A 23 37.16 20.43 4.87
N GLY A 24 37.58 20.07 6.10
CA GLY A 24 38.74 19.18 6.32
C GLY A 24 38.42 17.72 6.04
N PHE A 25 39.42 16.94 5.62
CA PHE A 25 39.28 15.51 5.38
C PHE A 25 39.93 14.71 6.53
N VAL A 26 39.14 13.86 7.20
CA VAL A 26 39.65 12.88 8.16
C VAL A 26 39.42 11.47 7.62
N LEU A 27 40.52 10.74 7.45
CA LEU A 27 40.55 9.33 7.15
C LEU A 27 40.77 8.53 8.43
N PHE A 28 39.82 7.62 8.72
CA PHE A 28 39.92 6.70 9.85
C PHE A 28 40.44 5.34 9.34
N ALA A 29 41.75 5.21 9.10
CA ALA A 29 42.37 3.98 8.66
C ALA A 29 42.36 2.89 9.75
N GLN A 30 42.73 1.64 9.45
CA GLN A 30 42.70 0.56 10.44
C GLN A 30 43.73 0.76 11.57
N ASP A 31 44.88 1.36 11.27
CA ASP A 31 46.06 1.49 12.13
C ASP A 31 46.32 2.93 12.60
N ARG A 32 45.71 3.94 11.95
CA ARG A 32 45.94 5.36 12.21
C ARG A 32 44.72 6.22 11.92
N ASP A 33 44.72 7.44 12.43
CA ASP A 33 43.78 8.50 12.03
C ASP A 33 44.59 9.58 11.29
N GLU A 34 44.12 10.00 10.12
CA GLU A 34 44.85 10.92 9.25
C GLU A 34 43.98 12.14 8.94
N PHE A 35 44.52 13.32 9.17
CA PHE A 35 43.88 14.61 8.91
C PHE A 35 44.64 15.34 7.82
N ASP A 36 43.95 15.64 6.72
CA ASP A 36 44.45 16.45 5.61
C ASP A 36 43.58 17.70 5.49
N LEU A 37 44.24 18.86 5.42
CA LEU A 37 43.59 20.12 5.15
C LEU A 37 44.39 20.96 4.16
N GLN A 38 43.72 21.37 3.08
CA GLN A 38 44.17 22.47 2.23
C GLN A 38 43.89 23.80 2.95
N VAL A 39 44.96 24.48 3.35
CA VAL A 39 44.90 25.73 4.13
C VAL A 39 44.88 26.95 3.20
N TYR A 40 45.52 26.85 2.04
CA TYR A 40 45.56 27.90 1.02
C TYR A 40 45.53 27.25 -0.37
N ASP A 41 44.76 27.81 -1.29
CA ASP A 41 44.46 27.24 -2.61
C ASP A 41 44.88 28.12 -3.79
N GLY A 42 45.61 29.20 -3.55
CA GLY A 42 46.15 30.04 -4.61
C GLY A 42 45.16 31.03 -5.22
N GLU A 43 44.03 31.31 -4.58
CA GLU A 43 43.11 32.40 -4.98
C GLU A 43 43.21 33.61 -4.03
N GLY A 44 44.42 34.15 -3.81
CA GLY A 44 44.59 35.21 -2.81
C GLY A 44 45.80 36.13 -2.98
N MET A 45 45.91 37.08 -2.05
CA MET A 45 47.07 37.96 -1.95
C MET A 45 48.29 37.20 -1.41
N ALA A 46 49.49 37.64 -1.78
CA ALA A 46 50.74 37.07 -1.27
C ALA A 46 50.86 37.22 0.27
N ILE A 47 51.12 36.10 0.95
CA ILE A 47 51.28 36.04 2.40
C ILE A 47 52.77 35.86 2.70
N SER A 48 53.35 36.82 3.42
CA SER A 48 54.78 36.79 3.76
C SER A 48 55.09 35.73 4.81
N GLN A 49 54.17 35.53 5.74
CA GLN A 49 54.24 34.49 6.77
C GLN A 49 52.83 34.04 7.14
N LEU A 50 52.59 32.73 7.10
CA LEU A 50 51.38 32.07 7.57
C LEU A 50 51.73 31.17 8.74
N THR A 51 51.08 31.39 9.88
CA THR A 51 51.18 30.53 11.06
C THR A 51 49.86 29.81 11.26
N VAL A 52 49.88 28.47 11.28
CA VAL A 52 48.70 27.63 11.46
C VAL A 52 48.82 26.86 12.76
N SER A 53 47.91 27.09 13.71
CA SER A 53 47.88 26.39 15.00
C SER A 53 46.75 25.37 15.00
N VAL A 54 47.08 24.08 15.00
CA VAL A 54 46.10 22.99 15.01
C VAL A 54 45.93 22.44 16.42
N ASN A 55 44.73 22.61 16.96
CA ASN A 55 44.30 22.06 18.25
C ASN A 55 43.65 20.68 18.03
N LEU A 56 44.25 19.66 18.64
CA LEU A 56 43.78 18.28 18.62
C LEU A 56 42.69 18.05 19.68
N PRO A 57 41.73 17.14 19.43
CA PRO A 57 40.63 16.90 20.35
C PRO A 57 41.06 16.19 21.65
N ARG A 58 42.26 15.60 21.67
CA ARG A 58 42.80 14.77 22.77
C ARG A 58 44.31 14.94 22.87
N ASP A 59 44.86 14.58 24.02
CA ASP A 59 46.31 14.50 24.21
C ASP A 59 46.89 13.36 23.37
N VAL A 60 47.95 13.66 22.63
CA VAL A 60 48.68 12.71 21.81
C VAL A 60 50.16 12.81 22.14
N ASP A 61 50.84 11.66 22.21
CA ASP A 61 52.30 11.62 22.35
C ASP A 61 52.95 12.11 21.06
N ALA A 62 53.73 13.19 21.15
CA ALA A 62 54.39 13.81 20.00
C ALA A 62 55.30 12.83 19.23
N SER A 63 55.84 11.79 19.89
CA SER A 63 56.66 10.76 19.25
C SER A 63 55.87 9.85 18.29
N GLN A 64 54.54 9.81 18.43
CA GLN A 64 53.63 8.99 17.62
C GLN A 64 52.91 9.80 16.54
N VAL A 65 53.18 11.11 16.44
CA VAL A 65 52.56 11.99 15.46
C VAL A 65 53.51 12.26 14.32
N VAL A 66 53.04 12.07 13.08
CA VAL A 66 53.75 12.52 11.89
C VAL A 66 53.03 13.73 11.33
N ALA A 67 53.62 14.91 11.50
CA ALA A 67 53.11 16.16 10.97
C ALA A 67 53.93 16.56 9.72
N ARG A 68 53.24 16.83 8.61
CA ARG A 68 53.83 17.24 7.34
C ARG A 68 53.08 18.42 6.76
N HIS A 69 53.75 19.15 5.89
CA HIS A 69 53.15 20.22 5.11
C HIS A 69 53.71 20.23 3.69
N PHE A 70 52.83 20.54 2.74
CA PHE A 70 53.06 20.48 1.31
C PHE A 70 52.67 21.81 0.67
N SER A 71 53.36 22.17 -0.41
CA SER A 71 53.07 23.34 -1.22
C SER A 71 53.68 23.20 -2.61
N THR A 72 53.13 23.94 -3.55
CA THR A 72 53.71 24.29 -4.84
C THR A 72 54.88 25.27 -4.62
N ALA A 73 55.79 25.35 -5.60
CA ALA A 73 57.16 25.85 -5.44
C ALA A 73 57.28 27.25 -4.78
N ASP A 74 58.46 27.48 -4.18
CA ASP A 74 58.94 28.72 -3.55
C ASP A 74 58.42 29.09 -2.13
N VAL A 75 57.69 28.19 -1.46
CA VAL A 75 57.31 28.36 -0.03
C VAL A 75 58.37 27.73 0.89
N VAL A 76 58.90 28.50 1.83
CA VAL A 76 59.80 27.98 2.88
C VAL A 76 58.97 27.35 4.00
N ARG A 77 59.36 26.15 4.40
CA ARG A 77 58.58 25.24 5.25
C ARG A 77 59.44 24.72 6.43
N PRO A 78 59.55 25.49 7.54
CA PRO A 78 60.19 25.02 8.76
C PRO A 78 59.47 23.81 9.36
N ASP A 79 60.20 22.94 10.06
CA ASP A 79 59.62 21.76 10.70
C ASP A 79 58.47 22.14 11.66
N PRO A 80 57.37 21.36 11.71
CA PRO A 80 56.26 21.62 12.61
C PRO A 80 56.69 21.59 14.09
N ILE A 81 56.16 22.53 14.88
CA ILE A 81 56.48 22.66 16.30
C ILE A 81 55.31 22.12 17.13
N PHE A 82 55.61 21.19 18.04
CA PHE A 82 54.63 20.70 19.03
C PHE A 82 54.60 21.67 20.21
N ALA A 83 53.66 22.62 20.19
CA ALA A 83 53.48 23.61 21.25
C ALA A 83 52.93 22.99 22.55
N SER A 84 52.17 21.90 22.45
CA SER A 84 51.71 21.06 23.57
C SER A 84 51.32 19.66 23.11
N SER A 85 50.91 18.77 24.02
CA SER A 85 50.31 17.46 23.71
C SER A 85 49.03 17.55 22.86
N ARG A 86 48.46 18.75 22.70
CA ARG A 86 47.25 19.00 21.91
C ARG A 86 47.41 20.04 20.82
N GLN A 87 48.58 20.62 20.64
CA GLN A 87 48.73 21.74 19.71
C GLN A 87 49.98 21.59 18.85
N ILE A 88 49.78 21.63 17.53
CA ILE A 88 50.83 21.56 16.52
C ILE A 88 50.79 22.85 15.73
N THR A 89 51.92 23.55 15.66
CA THR A 89 52.07 24.80 14.94
C THR A 89 52.88 24.59 13.68
N PHE A 90 52.30 24.95 12.54
CA PHE A 90 52.95 24.96 11.24
C PHE A 90 53.26 26.40 10.84
N THR A 91 54.45 26.63 10.29
CA THR A 91 54.82 27.93 9.73
C THR A 91 55.14 27.77 8.25
N ALA A 92 54.69 28.71 7.42
CA ALA A 92 55.02 28.79 6.02
C ALA A 92 55.39 30.23 5.66
N LEU A 93 56.48 30.42 4.91
CA LEU A 93 56.98 31.75 4.54
C LEU A 93 56.99 31.91 3.02
N GLY A 94 56.60 33.09 2.55
CA GLY A 94 56.64 33.42 1.12
C GLY A 94 55.56 32.74 0.28
N ILE A 95 54.34 32.60 0.78
CA ILE A 95 53.20 32.05 0.02
C ILE A 95 52.80 33.06 -1.07
N GLY A 96 52.99 32.67 -2.32
CA GLY A 96 52.66 33.47 -3.49
C GLY A 96 51.17 33.41 -3.85
N PRO A 97 50.71 34.32 -4.72
CA PRO A 97 49.30 34.41 -5.10
C PRO A 97 48.79 33.23 -5.93
N ASN A 98 49.66 32.30 -6.35
CA ASN A 98 49.31 31.08 -7.09
C ASN A 98 49.84 29.80 -6.42
N SER A 99 50.34 29.89 -5.18
CA SER A 99 50.80 28.69 -4.46
C SER A 99 49.64 28.03 -3.71
N ASP A 100 49.67 26.72 -3.56
CA ASP A 100 48.84 25.97 -2.62
C ASP A 100 49.64 25.66 -1.35
N TYR A 101 48.94 25.54 -0.22
CA TYR A 101 49.55 25.11 1.04
C TYR A 101 48.61 24.15 1.76
N ARG A 102 49.13 22.97 2.10
CA ARG A 102 48.40 21.87 2.70
C ARG A 102 49.15 21.34 3.92
N ILE A 103 48.42 20.94 4.94
CA ILE A 103 48.95 20.26 6.11
C ILE A 103 48.38 18.84 6.19
N GLU A 104 49.23 17.90 6.61
CA GLU A 104 48.88 16.50 6.85
C GLU A 104 49.33 16.13 8.27
N ILE A 105 48.42 15.56 9.06
CA ILE A 105 48.70 15.09 10.43
C ILE A 105 48.26 13.64 10.54
N ILE A 106 49.23 12.75 10.74
CA ILE A 106 49.00 11.34 11.04
C ILE A 106 49.07 11.14 12.54
N LEU A 107 47.97 10.66 13.11
CA LEU A 107 47.78 10.44 14.53
C LEU A 107 47.64 8.93 14.83
N PRO A 108 48.00 8.47 16.04
CA PRO A 108 47.73 7.11 16.47
C PRO A 108 46.22 6.85 16.49
N LYS A 109 45.84 5.58 16.26
CA LYS A 109 44.44 5.19 16.13
C LYS A 109 43.61 5.55 17.36
N GLY A 110 42.46 6.19 17.15
CA GLY A 110 41.53 6.56 18.21
C GLY A 110 41.79 7.95 18.80
N SER A 111 42.76 8.69 18.25
CA SER A 111 42.99 10.11 18.56
C SER A 111 41.80 10.98 18.16
N ILE A 112 41.09 10.61 17.09
CA ILE A 112 39.86 11.27 16.67
C ILE A 112 38.72 10.24 16.74
N LYS A 113 37.65 10.51 17.50
CA LYS A 113 36.50 9.59 17.49
C LYS A 113 35.68 9.79 16.21
N PRO A 114 35.41 8.75 15.40
CA PRO A 114 34.48 8.89 14.28
C PRO A 114 33.06 9.21 14.76
N SER A 115 32.29 9.90 13.93
CA SER A 115 30.89 10.23 14.22
C SER A 115 30.04 8.96 14.37
N LEU A 116 28.91 9.05 15.09
CA LEU A 116 27.97 7.94 15.24
C LEU A 116 27.55 7.34 13.90
N TYR A 117 27.32 8.19 12.88
CA TYR A 117 27.00 7.76 11.53
C TYR A 117 28.14 6.96 10.89
N ARG A 118 29.39 7.47 10.91
CA ARG A 118 30.55 6.75 10.34
C ARG A 118 30.81 5.43 11.07
N ARG A 119 30.60 5.38 12.39
CA ARG A 119 30.68 4.14 13.17
C ARG A 119 29.64 3.12 12.72
N PHE A 120 28.41 3.56 12.50
CA PHE A 120 27.33 2.70 12.03
C PHE A 120 27.59 2.16 10.62
N VAL A 121 27.96 3.03 9.67
CA VAL A 121 28.30 2.63 8.30
C VAL A 121 29.50 1.69 8.28
N GLY A 122 30.58 2.00 9.00
CA GLY A 122 31.76 1.14 9.09
C GLY A 122 31.44 -0.23 9.72
N ALA A 123 30.51 -0.28 10.69
CA ALA A 123 30.04 -1.56 11.24
C ALA A 123 29.28 -2.40 10.20
N LEU A 124 28.47 -1.76 9.33
CA LEU A 124 27.76 -2.44 8.24
C LEU A 124 28.70 -2.91 7.12
N GLU A 125 29.74 -2.13 6.81
CA GLU A 125 30.76 -2.46 5.81
C GLU A 125 31.62 -3.64 6.24
N THR A 126 31.93 -3.74 7.54
CA THR A 126 32.73 -4.83 8.11
C THR A 126 31.93 -6.08 8.46
N MET A 127 30.59 -6.06 8.29
CA MET A 127 29.75 -7.23 8.55
C MET A 127 30.03 -8.37 7.57
N SER A 128 30.07 -9.59 8.10
CA SER A 128 30.25 -10.81 7.30
C SER A 128 29.02 -11.09 6.41
N ALA A 129 29.25 -11.85 5.33
CA ALA A 129 28.18 -12.35 4.45
C ALA A 129 27.07 -13.08 5.21
N THR A 130 27.45 -13.89 6.22
CA THR A 130 26.49 -14.65 7.04
C THR A 130 25.54 -13.73 7.80
N ASN A 131 26.04 -12.63 8.38
CA ASN A 131 25.20 -11.69 9.09
C ASN A 131 24.20 -10.99 8.15
N TRP A 132 24.67 -10.59 6.97
CA TRP A 132 23.81 -10.01 5.93
C TRP A 132 22.75 -11.00 5.41
N LEU A 133 23.11 -12.28 5.26
CA LEU A 133 22.17 -13.34 4.89
C LEU A 133 21.12 -13.56 5.98
N ILE A 134 21.52 -13.57 7.26
CA ILE A 134 20.60 -13.68 8.39
C ILE A 134 19.61 -12.51 8.39
N ILE A 135 20.08 -11.27 8.20
CA ILE A 135 19.21 -10.08 8.10
C ILE A 135 18.23 -10.24 6.93
N ALA A 136 18.71 -10.67 5.77
CA ALA A 136 17.89 -10.85 4.57
C ALA A 136 16.76 -11.87 4.77
N LEU A 137 16.98 -12.91 5.60
CA LEU A 137 15.97 -13.92 5.95
C LEU A 137 15.04 -13.48 7.09
N ILE A 138 15.57 -12.81 8.13
CA ILE A 138 14.78 -12.38 9.29
C ILE A 138 13.78 -11.29 8.90
N LEU A 139 14.17 -10.32 8.06
CA LEU A 139 13.29 -9.23 7.64
C LEU A 139 11.93 -9.70 7.11
N PRO A 140 11.85 -10.57 6.07
CA PRO A 140 10.58 -11.07 5.58
C PRO A 140 9.85 -11.97 6.58
N LEU A 141 10.56 -12.71 7.44
CA LEU A 141 9.93 -13.52 8.50
C LEU A 141 9.25 -12.66 9.56
N VAL A 142 9.88 -11.56 9.98
CA VAL A 142 9.28 -10.61 10.93
C VAL A 142 8.08 -9.92 10.30
N ALA A 143 8.19 -9.48 9.04
CA ALA A 143 7.05 -8.93 8.31
C ALA A 143 5.91 -9.95 8.18
N ALA A 144 6.21 -11.22 7.90
CA ALA A 144 5.24 -12.30 7.86
C ALA A 144 4.56 -12.51 9.21
N ALA A 145 5.31 -12.51 10.31
CA ALA A 145 4.77 -12.66 11.65
C ALA A 145 3.81 -11.50 12.00
N ILE A 146 4.20 -10.26 11.71
CA ILE A 146 3.33 -9.08 11.93
C ILE A 146 2.05 -9.19 11.10
N LEU A 147 2.17 -9.48 9.81
CA LEU A 147 1.02 -9.64 8.91
C LEU A 147 0.13 -10.82 9.32
N ALA A 148 0.71 -11.93 9.79
CA ALA A 148 -0.03 -13.07 10.31
C ALA A 148 -0.79 -12.73 11.59
N VAL A 149 -0.19 -11.99 12.53
CA VAL A 149 -0.87 -11.51 13.74
C VAL A 149 -2.04 -10.59 13.37
N MET A 150 -1.82 -9.65 12.45
CA MET A 150 -2.90 -8.77 11.94
C MET A 150 -4.03 -9.60 11.31
N TYR A 151 -3.68 -10.55 10.44
CA TYR A 151 -4.65 -11.42 9.77
C TYR A 151 -5.45 -12.30 10.75
N ILE A 152 -4.78 -12.92 11.72
CA ILE A 152 -5.41 -13.76 12.74
C ILE A 152 -6.37 -12.93 13.60
N ASN A 153 -5.95 -11.75 14.05
CA ASN A 153 -6.80 -10.87 14.85
C ASN A 153 -8.05 -10.43 14.07
N SER A 154 -7.89 -10.07 12.80
CA SER A 154 -9.02 -9.73 11.92
C SER A 154 -9.95 -10.93 11.65
N ARG A 155 -9.44 -12.17 11.63
CA ARG A 155 -10.24 -13.40 11.44
C ARG A 155 -10.87 -13.93 12.73
N ARG A 156 -10.37 -13.56 13.91
CA ARG A 156 -10.99 -13.94 15.19
C ARG A 156 -12.43 -13.41 15.30
N SER A 157 -12.74 -12.25 14.73
CA SER A 157 -14.12 -11.77 14.67
C SER A 157 -15.00 -12.61 13.72
N TRP A 158 -14.44 -13.16 12.65
CA TRP A 158 -15.14 -14.07 11.75
C TRP A 158 -15.52 -15.38 12.45
N ARG A 159 -14.66 -15.88 13.36
CA ARG A 159 -14.96 -17.07 14.16
C ARG A 159 -16.08 -16.85 15.18
N LYS A 160 -16.21 -15.64 15.74
CA LYS A 160 -17.35 -15.29 16.61
C LYS A 160 -18.67 -15.26 15.83
N ALA A 161 -18.61 -14.77 14.59
CA ALA A 161 -19.74 -14.75 13.66
C ALA A 161 -20.15 -16.12 13.11
N ALA A 162 -19.24 -17.10 13.14
CA ALA A 162 -19.49 -18.49 12.76
C ALA A 162 -20.21 -19.28 13.88
N THR A 163 -21.11 -18.62 14.61
CA THR A 163 -22.09 -19.30 15.45
C THR A 163 -23.03 -20.13 14.56
N HIS A 164 -23.39 -21.35 14.98
CA HIS A 164 -24.41 -22.17 14.31
C HIS A 164 -25.84 -21.61 14.43
N HIS A 165 -25.99 -20.37 14.91
CA HIS A 165 -27.28 -19.72 14.97
C HIS A 165 -27.73 -19.40 13.55
N GLU A 166 -29.00 -19.72 13.28
CA GLU A 166 -29.69 -19.36 12.06
C GLU A 166 -30.66 -18.23 12.38
N ARG A 167 -30.71 -17.22 11.51
CA ARG A 167 -31.72 -16.16 11.55
C ARG A 167 -32.59 -16.30 10.31
N SER A 168 -33.89 -16.50 10.48
CA SER A 168 -34.81 -16.75 9.34
C SER A 168 -35.16 -15.50 8.53
N THR A 169 -34.89 -14.31 9.07
CA THR A 169 -35.15 -13.02 8.42
C THR A 169 -33.87 -12.20 8.30
N PRO A 170 -33.74 -11.33 7.28
CA PRO A 170 -32.60 -10.42 7.20
C PRO A 170 -32.54 -9.54 8.47
N PRO A 171 -31.33 -9.17 8.95
CA PRO A 171 -31.18 -8.34 10.14
C PRO A 171 -31.81 -6.95 10.01
N ASP A 172 -31.72 -6.35 8.83
CA ASP A 172 -32.24 -5.03 8.48
C ASP A 172 -32.54 -4.94 6.97
N ASP A 173 -32.91 -3.75 6.50
CA ASP A 173 -33.24 -3.46 5.10
C ASP A 173 -32.02 -3.09 4.24
N THR A 174 -30.80 -3.40 4.70
CA THR A 174 -29.58 -3.00 3.98
C THR A 174 -29.60 -3.54 2.55
N PRO A 175 -29.23 -2.73 1.54
CA PRO A 175 -29.17 -3.21 0.17
C PRO A 175 -28.18 -4.38 -0.01
N PRO A 176 -28.52 -5.41 -0.80
CA PRO A 176 -27.68 -6.59 -0.99
C PRO A 176 -26.24 -6.29 -1.42
N SER A 177 -26.00 -5.26 -2.26
CA SER A 177 -24.62 -4.88 -2.62
C SER A 177 -23.78 -4.47 -1.41
N VAL A 178 -24.36 -3.72 -0.48
CA VAL A 178 -23.67 -3.26 0.75
C VAL A 178 -23.41 -4.43 1.69
N VAL A 179 -24.36 -5.39 1.77
CA VAL A 179 -24.17 -6.67 2.49
C VAL A 179 -23.02 -7.49 1.88
N GLY A 180 -22.93 -7.53 0.55
CA GLY A 180 -21.81 -8.17 -0.16
C GLY A 180 -20.47 -7.55 0.23
N VAL A 181 -20.39 -6.21 0.33
CA VAL A 181 -19.17 -5.51 0.80
C VAL A 181 -18.85 -5.84 2.26
N LEU A 182 -19.85 -6.00 3.12
CA LEU A 182 -19.62 -6.40 4.52
C LEU A 182 -18.94 -7.78 4.62
N LEU A 183 -19.28 -8.70 3.72
CA LEU A 183 -18.66 -10.02 3.64
C LEU A 183 -17.28 -10.00 2.97
N GLU A 184 -17.18 -9.39 1.78
CA GLU A 184 -16.00 -9.50 0.92
C GLU A 184 -14.99 -8.36 1.11
N GLY A 185 -15.38 -7.26 1.77
CA GLY A 185 -14.57 -6.05 1.91
C GLY A 185 -14.40 -5.25 0.62
N ARG A 186 -15.07 -5.64 -0.47
CA ARG A 186 -15.03 -5.02 -1.79
C ARG A 186 -16.37 -5.18 -2.52
N VAL A 187 -16.66 -4.28 -3.45
CA VAL A 187 -17.79 -4.42 -4.39
C VAL A 187 -17.43 -5.46 -5.43
N SER A 188 -18.13 -6.60 -5.43
CA SER A 188 -17.97 -7.67 -6.41
C SER A 188 -19.04 -7.61 -7.51
N PRO A 189 -18.82 -8.21 -8.69
CA PRO A 189 -19.85 -8.31 -9.73
C PRO A 189 -21.16 -8.92 -9.21
N ARG A 190 -21.01 -9.92 -8.33
CA ARG A 190 -22.09 -10.58 -7.61
C ARG A 190 -22.90 -9.63 -6.73
N SER A 191 -22.24 -8.72 -6.02
CA SER A 191 -22.90 -7.69 -5.22
C SER A 191 -23.71 -6.72 -6.09
N LEU A 192 -23.25 -6.40 -7.30
CA LEU A 192 -23.97 -5.55 -8.24
C LEU A 192 -25.15 -6.28 -8.90
N ALA A 193 -24.96 -7.53 -9.32
CA ALA A 193 -26.04 -8.38 -9.82
C ALA A 193 -27.15 -8.56 -8.77
N ALA A 194 -26.78 -8.76 -7.50
CA ALA A 194 -27.72 -8.79 -6.38
C ALA A 194 -28.53 -7.49 -6.28
N SER A 195 -27.90 -6.32 -6.45
CA SER A 195 -28.63 -5.04 -6.46
C SER A 195 -29.56 -4.88 -7.67
N LEU A 196 -29.21 -5.43 -8.84
CA LEU A 196 -30.14 -5.47 -9.98
C LEU A 196 -31.38 -6.32 -9.67
N LEU A 197 -31.20 -7.51 -9.09
CA LEU A 197 -32.34 -8.33 -8.69
C LEU A 197 -33.14 -7.69 -7.55
N ASN A 198 -32.49 -7.00 -6.62
CA ASN A 198 -33.17 -6.25 -5.58
C ASN A 198 -34.08 -5.15 -6.17
N LEU A 199 -33.61 -4.45 -7.20
CA LEU A 199 -34.41 -3.48 -7.95
C LEU A 199 -35.56 -4.16 -8.69
N ALA A 200 -35.34 -5.37 -9.23
CA ALA A 200 -36.38 -6.13 -9.91
C ALA A 200 -37.50 -6.58 -8.95
N ASN A 201 -37.13 -7.14 -7.80
CA ASN A 201 -38.05 -7.49 -6.72
C ASN A 201 -38.87 -6.30 -6.21
N ARG A 202 -38.26 -5.10 -6.18
CA ARG A 202 -38.93 -3.85 -5.80
C ARG A 202 -39.78 -3.24 -6.93
N GLY A 203 -39.96 -3.96 -8.04
CA GLY A 203 -40.72 -3.51 -9.21
C GLY A 203 -40.13 -2.27 -9.86
N GLN A 204 -38.81 -2.07 -9.79
CA GLN A 204 -38.09 -0.95 -10.41
C GLN A 204 -37.37 -1.35 -11.70
N LEU A 205 -37.18 -2.66 -11.92
CA LEU A 205 -36.43 -3.23 -13.03
C LEU A 205 -37.16 -4.47 -13.56
N ILE A 206 -37.19 -4.63 -14.88
CA ILE A 206 -37.56 -5.88 -15.55
C ILE A 206 -36.27 -6.48 -16.09
N VAL A 207 -36.06 -7.78 -15.84
CA VAL A 207 -34.90 -8.53 -16.33
C VAL A 207 -35.39 -9.54 -17.35
N ALA A 208 -34.85 -9.49 -18.56
CA ALA A 208 -35.17 -10.43 -19.62
C ALA A 208 -33.94 -11.23 -20.02
N HIS A 209 -34.00 -12.56 -19.92
CA HIS A 209 -32.99 -13.47 -20.46
C HIS A 209 -33.37 -13.87 -21.89
N ARG A 210 -32.47 -13.65 -22.85
CA ARG A 210 -32.68 -13.93 -24.27
C ARG A 210 -31.48 -14.68 -24.84
N GLN A 211 -31.59 -15.16 -26.08
CA GLN A 211 -30.49 -15.87 -26.76
C GLN A 211 -29.20 -15.04 -26.85
N ASP A 212 -29.32 -13.72 -27.03
CA ASP A 212 -28.19 -12.78 -27.08
C ASP A 212 -27.84 -12.18 -25.71
N GLY A 213 -28.25 -12.86 -24.62
CA GLY A 213 -27.96 -12.53 -23.23
C GLY A 213 -28.98 -11.62 -22.53
N PHE A 214 -28.54 -10.73 -21.63
CA PHE A 214 -29.45 -10.04 -20.70
C PHE A 214 -29.92 -8.67 -21.21
N THR A 215 -31.24 -8.45 -21.18
CA THR A 215 -31.87 -7.16 -21.49
C THR A 215 -32.59 -6.63 -20.24
N PHE A 216 -32.49 -5.32 -20.01
CA PHE A 216 -33.19 -4.65 -18.92
C PHE A 216 -34.31 -3.74 -19.41
N GLY A 217 -35.42 -3.72 -18.69
CA GLY A 217 -36.59 -2.90 -18.95
C GLY A 217 -36.97 -2.03 -17.77
N ARG A 218 -37.49 -0.83 -18.03
CA ARG A 218 -38.22 -0.05 -17.02
C ARG A 218 -39.66 -0.57 -16.94
N PRO A 219 -40.16 -0.86 -15.73
CA PRO A 219 -41.55 -1.26 -15.57
C PRO A 219 -42.49 -0.12 -15.97
N LYS A 220 -43.68 -0.48 -16.46
CA LYS A 220 -44.72 0.51 -16.78
C LYS A 220 -45.14 1.20 -15.48
N LYS A 221 -45.16 2.54 -15.49
CA LYS A 221 -45.65 3.31 -14.34
C LYS A 221 -47.11 2.96 -14.09
N ILE A 222 -47.41 2.44 -12.91
CA ILE A 222 -48.77 2.20 -12.45
C ILE A 222 -49.30 3.54 -11.91
N LYS A 223 -50.41 4.03 -12.47
CA LYS A 223 -51.02 5.29 -12.00
C LYS A 223 -51.40 5.17 -10.52
N GLY A 224 -50.95 6.13 -9.71
CA GLY A 224 -51.28 6.20 -8.27
C GLY A 224 -50.36 5.39 -7.35
N VAL A 225 -49.38 4.67 -7.88
CA VAL A 225 -48.36 3.96 -7.08
C VAL A 225 -47.02 4.64 -7.31
N GLU A 226 -46.50 5.31 -6.28
CA GLU A 226 -45.15 5.88 -6.35
C GLU A 226 -44.10 4.76 -6.30
N PRO A 227 -43.04 4.84 -7.13
CA PRO A 227 -41.95 3.88 -7.07
C PRO A 227 -41.24 3.98 -5.72
N ALA A 228 -40.82 2.84 -5.17
CA ALA A 228 -40.01 2.82 -3.95
C ALA A 228 -38.74 3.68 -4.12
N PRO A 229 -38.34 4.47 -3.09
CA PRO A 229 -37.23 5.41 -3.22
C PRO A 229 -35.92 4.68 -3.52
N LEU A 230 -35.21 5.12 -4.56
CA LEU A 230 -33.89 4.60 -4.91
C LEU A 230 -32.82 5.24 -4.03
N SER A 231 -31.90 4.42 -3.52
CA SER A 231 -30.65 4.91 -2.94
C SER A 231 -29.80 5.63 -4.01
N ASN A 232 -28.80 6.39 -3.57
CA ASN A 232 -27.96 7.18 -4.49
C ASN A 232 -27.25 6.28 -5.53
N PHE A 233 -26.67 5.16 -5.10
CA PHE A 233 -25.99 4.25 -6.02
C PHE A 233 -26.98 3.52 -6.94
N GLU A 234 -28.17 3.14 -6.47
CA GLU A 234 -29.21 2.53 -7.31
C GLU A 234 -29.67 3.50 -8.42
N ARG A 235 -29.78 4.79 -8.11
CA ARG A 235 -30.11 5.82 -9.11
C ARG A 235 -29.04 5.92 -10.20
N ILE A 236 -27.77 5.92 -9.81
CA ILE A 236 -26.64 5.98 -10.75
C ILE A 236 -26.56 4.69 -11.57
N LEU A 237 -26.82 3.53 -10.94
CA LEU A 237 -26.90 2.23 -11.62
C LEU A 237 -27.99 2.22 -12.69
N MET A 238 -29.20 2.69 -12.35
CA MET A 238 -30.31 2.81 -13.31
C MET A 238 -29.99 3.76 -14.47
N ASP A 239 -29.36 4.91 -14.17
CA ASP A 239 -28.92 5.86 -15.20
C ASP A 239 -27.78 5.29 -16.07
N LYS A 240 -26.93 4.41 -15.51
CA LYS A 240 -25.89 3.73 -16.28
C LYS A 240 -26.42 2.59 -17.16
N ILE A 241 -27.52 1.95 -16.78
CA ILE A 241 -28.15 0.88 -17.57
C ILE A 241 -29.03 1.45 -18.66
N PHE A 242 -29.90 2.42 -18.36
CA PHE A 242 -30.86 2.97 -19.32
C PHE A 242 -30.34 4.24 -20.01
N LEU A 243 -30.50 4.33 -21.33
CA LEU A 243 -30.30 5.58 -22.06
C LEU A 243 -31.39 6.59 -21.69
N GLU A 244 -31.05 7.88 -21.73
CA GLU A 244 -32.02 8.94 -21.47
C GLU A 244 -33.20 8.85 -22.43
N GLY A 245 -34.41 8.83 -21.88
CA GLY A 245 -35.66 8.65 -22.65
C GLY A 245 -35.94 7.21 -23.11
N LYS A 246 -35.01 6.25 -23.00
CA LYS A 246 -35.28 4.84 -23.33
C LYS A 246 -35.84 4.06 -22.14
N THR A 247 -36.75 3.14 -22.44
CA THR A 247 -37.37 2.22 -21.46
C THR A 247 -36.79 0.81 -21.51
N ARG A 248 -35.93 0.51 -22.48
CA ARG A 248 -35.27 -0.77 -22.68
C ARG A 248 -33.77 -0.55 -22.94
N SER A 249 -32.95 -1.47 -22.44
CA SER A 249 -31.50 -1.53 -22.68
C SER A 249 -31.11 -2.96 -23.02
N THR A 250 -30.55 -3.18 -24.21
CA THR A 250 -30.02 -4.50 -24.62
C THR A 250 -28.61 -4.70 -24.09
N GLU A 251 -28.10 -5.93 -24.16
CA GLU A 251 -26.71 -6.22 -23.82
C GLU A 251 -25.74 -5.37 -24.64
N GLU A 252 -25.96 -5.25 -25.95
CA GLU A 252 -25.14 -4.39 -26.81
C GLU A 252 -25.20 -2.91 -26.39
N ASP A 253 -26.38 -2.38 -26.01
CA ASP A 253 -26.51 -1.01 -25.48
C ASP A 253 -25.64 -0.82 -24.21
N ILE A 254 -25.63 -1.82 -23.33
CA ILE A 254 -24.86 -1.81 -22.07
C ILE A 254 -23.37 -1.89 -22.37
N GLN A 255 -22.94 -2.87 -23.15
CA GLN A 255 -21.54 -3.06 -23.54
C GLN A 255 -21.00 -1.80 -24.25
N LEU A 256 -21.77 -1.17 -25.14
CA LEU A 256 -21.40 0.08 -25.80
C LEU A 256 -21.25 1.25 -24.82
N ARG A 257 -22.02 1.28 -23.72
CA ARG A 257 -21.94 2.37 -22.71
C ARG A 257 -20.88 2.13 -21.66
N ILE A 258 -20.63 0.86 -21.35
CA ILE A 258 -19.61 0.45 -20.41
C ILE A 258 -18.23 0.52 -21.09
N GLY A 259 -18.11 -0.01 -22.31
CA GLY A 259 -16.87 -0.05 -23.09
C GLY A 259 -16.49 1.23 -23.83
N ARG A 260 -17.38 2.23 -23.96
CA ARG A 260 -17.06 3.51 -24.63
C ARG A 260 -15.93 4.30 -23.95
N HIS A 261 -15.69 4.04 -22.67
CA HIS A 261 -14.64 4.71 -21.92
C HIS A 261 -13.78 3.65 -21.25
N VAL A 262 -12.46 3.80 -21.38
CA VAL A 262 -11.48 3.00 -20.64
C VAL A 262 -11.71 3.09 -19.13
N TYR A 263 -12.37 4.15 -18.65
CA TYR A 263 -12.81 4.34 -17.27
C TYR A 263 -14.22 4.91 -17.22
N SER A 264 -15.17 4.17 -16.66
CA SER A 264 -16.54 4.67 -16.47
C SER A 264 -16.69 5.40 -15.14
N ARG A 265 -16.70 6.75 -15.16
CA ARG A 265 -16.91 7.59 -13.97
C ARG A 265 -18.14 7.18 -13.14
N LYS A 266 -19.27 6.93 -13.81
CA LYS A 266 -20.51 6.48 -13.14
C LYS A 266 -20.36 5.13 -12.42
N VAL A 267 -19.52 4.23 -12.95
CA VAL A 267 -19.25 2.94 -12.29
C VAL A 267 -18.40 3.19 -11.04
N ALA A 268 -17.39 4.06 -11.11
CA ALA A 268 -16.63 4.46 -9.92
C ALA A 268 -17.53 5.13 -8.86
N GLU A 269 -18.47 6.00 -9.26
CA GLU A 269 -19.43 6.63 -8.35
C GLU A 269 -20.37 5.61 -7.68
N ILE A 270 -20.80 4.57 -8.40
CA ILE A 270 -21.57 3.45 -7.81
C ILE A 270 -20.76 2.77 -6.70
N TYR A 271 -19.49 2.46 -6.96
CA TYR A 271 -18.62 1.79 -5.99
C TYR A 271 -18.43 2.67 -4.75
N LEU A 272 -18.09 3.94 -4.95
CA LEU A 272 -17.91 4.92 -3.87
C LEU A 272 -19.15 5.03 -2.99
N HIS A 273 -20.34 5.16 -3.58
CA HIS A 273 -21.57 5.26 -2.78
C HIS A 273 -21.95 3.97 -2.05
N ILE A 274 -21.58 2.80 -2.57
CA ILE A 274 -21.73 1.53 -1.83
C ILE A 274 -20.78 1.53 -0.62
N TYR A 275 -19.50 1.91 -0.80
CA TYR A 275 -18.54 2.01 0.31
C TYR A 275 -18.95 3.06 1.34
N GLU A 276 -19.38 4.24 0.91
CA GLU A 276 -19.93 5.28 1.78
C GLU A 276 -21.13 4.77 2.59
N SER A 277 -22.01 3.96 1.97
CA SER A 277 -23.15 3.37 2.67
C SER A 277 -22.70 2.42 3.78
N ALA A 278 -21.66 1.61 3.53
CA ALA A 278 -21.08 0.73 4.56
C ALA A 278 -20.35 1.52 5.67
N VAL A 279 -19.61 2.58 5.32
CA VAL A 279 -18.90 3.43 6.28
C VAL A 279 -19.87 4.25 7.13
N LYS A 280 -20.93 4.82 6.54
CA LYS A 280 -21.98 5.58 7.27
C LYS A 280 -22.72 4.72 8.29
N ARG A 281 -22.84 3.42 8.03
CA ARG A 281 -23.38 2.43 8.98
C ARG A 281 -22.40 2.09 10.11
N GLY A 282 -21.21 2.69 10.08
CA GLY A 282 -20.16 2.44 11.04
C GLY A 282 -19.53 1.08 10.90
N TRP A 283 -19.71 0.34 9.79
CA TRP A 283 -19.20 -1.03 9.66
C TRP A 283 -17.69 -1.11 9.38
N PHE A 284 -17.10 -0.04 8.87
CA PHE A 284 -15.68 0.05 8.55
C PHE A 284 -15.09 1.34 9.13
N VAL A 285 -13.85 1.25 9.66
CA VAL A 285 -13.15 2.38 10.29
C VAL A 285 -12.84 3.49 9.28
N SER A 286 -12.59 3.10 8.03
CA SER A 286 -12.28 3.98 6.91
C SER A 286 -12.78 3.33 5.62
N ASP A 287 -12.82 4.09 4.52
CA ASP A 287 -13.06 3.52 3.18
C ASP A 287 -12.11 2.33 2.92
N PRO A 288 -12.64 1.10 2.76
CA PRO A 288 -11.83 -0.09 2.50
C PRO A 288 -10.91 0.11 1.29
N GLN A 289 -11.40 0.76 0.23
CA GLN A 289 -10.65 0.93 -1.01
C GLN A 289 -9.43 1.84 -0.82
N ALA A 290 -9.60 3.00 -0.20
CA ALA A 290 -8.52 3.95 0.05
C ALA A 290 -7.41 3.32 0.92
N LEU A 291 -7.78 2.47 1.87
CA LEU A 291 -6.83 1.77 2.72
C LEU A 291 -6.01 0.72 1.96
N TYR A 292 -6.68 -0.12 1.16
CA TYR A 292 -6.00 -1.12 0.33
C TYR A 292 -5.05 -0.45 -0.66
N GLN A 293 -5.45 0.68 -1.26
CA GLN A 293 -4.60 1.47 -2.14
C GLN A 293 -3.37 2.02 -1.40
N ARG A 294 -3.54 2.58 -0.20
CA ARG A 294 -2.41 3.10 0.60
C ARG A 294 -1.34 2.03 0.86
N TYR A 295 -1.75 0.84 1.30
CA TYR A 295 -0.79 -0.24 1.56
C TYR A 295 -0.22 -0.85 0.27
N ARG A 296 -0.99 -0.87 -0.81
CA ARG A 296 -0.50 -1.26 -2.13
C ARG A 296 0.59 -0.30 -2.62
N TYR A 297 0.38 1.01 -2.55
CA TYR A 297 1.43 1.97 -2.93
C TYR A 297 2.62 1.94 -1.97
N LEU A 298 2.39 1.72 -0.67
CA LEU A 298 3.47 1.52 0.28
C LEU A 298 4.31 0.30 -0.08
N SER A 299 3.68 -0.85 -0.36
CA SER A 299 4.38 -2.08 -0.76
C SER A 299 5.11 -1.93 -2.09
N LEU A 300 4.49 -1.28 -3.09
CA LEU A 300 5.15 -0.95 -4.35
C LEU A 300 6.34 0.01 -4.14
N GLY A 301 6.21 1.00 -3.25
CA GLY A 301 7.30 1.89 -2.87
C GLY A 301 8.45 1.15 -2.20
N VAL A 302 8.16 0.18 -1.32
CA VAL A 302 9.18 -0.67 -0.70
C VAL A 302 9.88 -1.55 -1.75
N ILE A 303 9.13 -2.15 -2.68
CA ILE A 303 9.68 -2.96 -3.77
C ILE A 303 10.58 -2.10 -4.67
N ALA A 304 10.07 -0.95 -5.13
CA ALA A 304 10.80 -0.04 -6.00
C ALA A 304 12.06 0.51 -5.31
N GLY A 305 11.94 0.89 -4.03
CA GLY A 305 13.07 1.33 -3.21
C GLY A 305 14.11 0.23 -3.01
N ALA A 306 13.69 -1.02 -2.82
CA ALA A 306 14.60 -2.15 -2.70
C ALA A 306 15.36 -2.41 -4.00
N ILE A 307 14.67 -2.36 -5.15
CA ILE A 307 15.30 -2.53 -6.47
C ILE A 307 16.26 -1.37 -6.75
N LEU A 308 15.83 -0.13 -6.53
CA LEU A 308 16.66 1.04 -6.79
C LEU A 308 17.88 1.07 -5.86
N GLY A 309 17.68 0.78 -4.57
CA GLY A 309 18.76 0.63 -3.59
C GLY A 309 19.76 -0.44 -4.00
N PHE A 310 19.28 -1.62 -4.42
CA PHE A 310 20.13 -2.69 -4.94
C PHE A 310 20.97 -2.21 -6.14
N LEU A 311 20.36 -1.57 -7.13
CA LEU A 311 21.05 -1.09 -8.34
C LEU A 311 22.08 0.00 -8.03
N ILE A 312 21.72 0.99 -7.19
CA ILE A 312 22.63 2.05 -6.77
C ILE A 312 23.81 1.46 -6.00
N SER A 313 23.56 0.57 -5.04
CA SER A 313 24.62 -0.04 -4.25
C SER A 313 25.47 -1.05 -5.07
N LEU A 314 24.96 -1.55 -6.20
CA LEU A 314 25.76 -2.35 -7.14
C LEU A 314 26.79 -1.50 -7.89
N ILE A 315 26.49 -0.22 -8.14
CA ILE A 315 27.36 0.69 -8.89
C ILE A 315 28.32 1.44 -7.95
N LEU A 316 27.80 1.96 -6.84
CA LEU A 316 28.53 2.89 -5.97
C LEU A 316 29.01 2.25 -4.66
N GLY A 317 28.57 1.04 -4.34
CA GLY A 317 28.82 0.48 -3.02
C GLY A 317 30.22 -0.16 -2.90
N PRO A 318 30.78 -0.17 -1.68
CA PRO A 318 32.13 -0.64 -1.43
C PRO A 318 32.25 -2.16 -1.54
N ASP A 319 33.43 -2.67 -1.89
CA ASP A 319 33.70 -4.11 -1.80
C ASP A 319 34.14 -4.49 -0.36
N PRO A 320 33.70 -5.64 0.18
CA PRO A 320 32.82 -6.64 -0.43
C PRO A 320 31.31 -6.30 -0.32
N ARG A 321 30.55 -6.63 -1.36
CA ARG A 321 29.15 -6.17 -1.56
C ARG A 321 28.08 -6.98 -0.83
N PHE A 322 28.36 -7.46 0.38
CA PHE A 322 27.41 -8.32 1.11
C PHE A 322 26.09 -7.62 1.50
N TYR A 323 26.09 -6.29 1.61
CA TYR A 323 24.89 -5.47 1.85
C TYR A 323 23.79 -5.66 0.78
N LEU A 324 24.13 -6.16 -0.42
CA LEU A 324 23.15 -6.45 -1.47
C LEU A 324 22.10 -7.47 -1.00
N LEU A 325 22.47 -8.40 -0.11
CA LEU A 325 21.54 -9.35 0.49
C LEU A 325 20.44 -8.64 1.30
N GLY A 326 20.77 -7.55 2.01
CA GLY A 326 19.79 -6.76 2.74
C GLY A 326 18.68 -6.21 1.84
N TRP A 327 19.05 -5.69 0.66
CA TRP A 327 18.09 -5.23 -0.34
C TRP A 327 17.19 -6.36 -0.86
N THR A 328 17.72 -7.57 -1.04
CA THR A 328 16.89 -8.73 -1.41
C THR A 328 15.88 -9.09 -0.33
N GLY A 329 16.25 -9.03 0.95
CA GLY A 329 15.31 -9.23 2.05
C GLY A 329 14.18 -8.20 2.05
N LEU A 330 14.51 -6.93 1.83
CA LEU A 330 13.53 -5.84 1.74
C LEU A 330 12.58 -6.00 0.54
N PHE A 331 13.08 -6.48 -0.60
CA PHE A 331 12.24 -6.81 -1.76
C PHE A 331 11.17 -7.85 -1.40
N PHE A 332 11.55 -8.93 -0.71
CA PHE A 332 10.59 -9.95 -0.27
C PHE A 332 9.61 -9.44 0.78
N VAL A 333 10.01 -8.52 1.67
CA VAL A 333 9.09 -7.82 2.58
C VAL A 333 8.02 -7.08 1.78
N GLY A 334 8.43 -6.28 0.78
CA GLY A 334 7.50 -5.56 -0.07
C GLY A 334 6.55 -6.48 -0.84
N LEU A 335 7.06 -7.58 -1.39
CA LEU A 335 6.25 -8.59 -2.09
C LEU A 335 5.22 -9.24 -1.17
N LEU A 336 5.62 -9.58 0.05
CA LEU A 336 4.75 -10.19 1.04
C LEU A 336 3.61 -9.25 1.46
N MET A 337 3.93 -7.97 1.71
CA MET A 337 2.93 -6.94 1.99
C MET A 337 1.94 -6.80 0.83
N TYR A 338 2.44 -6.71 -0.41
CA TYR A 338 1.60 -6.59 -1.61
C TYR A 338 0.59 -7.75 -1.72
N ARG A 339 1.00 -8.98 -1.38
CA ARG A 339 0.13 -10.17 -1.45
C ARG A 339 -0.86 -10.28 -0.29
N ILE A 340 -0.45 -9.94 0.95
CA ILE A 340 -1.25 -10.22 2.15
C ILE A 340 -2.15 -9.05 2.54
N THR A 341 -1.75 -7.80 2.33
CA THR A 341 -2.55 -6.66 2.80
C THR A 341 -3.98 -6.59 2.25
N PRO A 342 -4.28 -6.98 0.99
CA PRO A 342 -5.66 -7.09 0.50
C PRO A 342 -6.56 -8.03 1.32
N LEU A 343 -5.99 -8.92 2.12
CA LEU A 343 -6.69 -9.90 2.93
C LEU A 343 -6.94 -9.44 4.38
N LEU A 344 -6.61 -8.20 4.72
CA LEU A 344 -6.78 -7.63 6.07
C LEU A 344 -8.09 -6.84 6.18
N PRO A 345 -9.19 -7.42 6.71
CA PRO A 345 -10.42 -6.67 6.90
C PRO A 345 -10.29 -5.68 8.06
N ARG A 346 -10.85 -4.48 7.87
CA ARG A 346 -10.93 -3.40 8.88
C ARG A 346 -12.38 -3.08 9.23
N ARG A 347 -13.09 -4.06 9.77
CA ARG A 347 -14.41 -3.82 10.37
C ARG A 347 -14.23 -3.19 11.74
N THR A 348 -15.20 -2.35 12.11
CA THR A 348 -15.39 -1.86 13.48
C THR A 348 -16.07 -2.94 14.33
N PRO A 349 -16.19 -2.74 15.67
CA PRO A 349 -17.04 -3.59 16.49
C PRO A 349 -18.47 -3.70 15.97
N GLU A 350 -19.08 -2.60 15.54
CA GLU A 350 -20.43 -2.55 14.96
C GLU A 350 -20.50 -3.32 13.64
N GLY A 351 -19.44 -3.26 12.83
CA GLY A 351 -19.31 -4.04 11.60
C GLY A 351 -19.14 -5.53 11.86
N ASP A 352 -18.46 -5.93 12.94
CA ASP A 352 -18.35 -7.32 13.35
C ASP A 352 -19.69 -7.88 13.87
N GLU A 353 -20.48 -7.07 14.57
CA GLU A 353 -21.85 -7.43 14.96
C GLU A 353 -22.77 -7.59 13.75
N ALA A 354 -22.75 -6.62 12.82
CA ALA A 354 -23.50 -6.71 11.58
C ALA A 354 -23.09 -7.93 10.75
N PHE A 355 -21.78 -8.19 10.64
CA PHE A 355 -21.28 -9.37 9.93
C PHE A 355 -21.75 -10.67 10.59
N THR A 356 -21.82 -10.71 11.91
CA THR A 356 -22.39 -11.85 12.65
C THR A 356 -23.86 -12.05 12.29
N ALA A 357 -24.68 -11.01 12.40
CA ALA A 357 -26.11 -11.11 12.10
C ALA A 357 -26.38 -11.52 10.64
N TRP A 358 -25.62 -10.98 9.67
CA TRP A 358 -25.72 -11.36 8.26
C TRP A 358 -25.18 -12.77 7.99
N SER A 359 -24.20 -13.25 8.77
CA SER A 359 -23.72 -14.63 8.70
C SER A 359 -24.75 -15.62 9.24
N GLU A 360 -25.47 -15.28 10.31
CA GLU A 360 -26.60 -16.09 10.81
C GLU A 360 -27.73 -16.20 9.78
N PHE A 361 -28.02 -15.11 9.06
CA PHE A 361 -28.97 -15.14 7.96
C PHE A 361 -28.45 -15.99 6.78
N LYS A 362 -27.16 -15.89 6.45
CA LYS A 362 -26.52 -16.78 5.46
C LYS A 362 -26.65 -18.26 5.86
N ASN A 363 -26.46 -18.59 7.13
CA ASN A 363 -26.61 -19.97 7.63
C ASN A 363 -28.04 -20.48 7.39
N PHE A 364 -29.05 -19.65 7.66
CA PHE A 364 -30.44 -19.98 7.33
C PHE A 364 -30.62 -20.25 5.83
N LEU A 365 -30.07 -19.41 4.94
CA LEU A 365 -30.20 -19.61 3.49
C LEU A 365 -29.56 -20.92 3.01
N VAL A 366 -28.45 -21.33 3.62
CA VAL A 366 -27.69 -22.56 3.28
C VAL A 366 -28.25 -23.82 3.95
N SER A 367 -29.23 -23.67 4.85
CA SER A 367 -29.82 -24.80 5.58
C SER A 367 -30.31 -25.91 4.63
N LYS A 368 -29.99 -27.17 4.95
CA LYS A 368 -30.36 -28.33 4.11
C LYS A 368 -31.83 -28.72 4.22
N HIS A 369 -32.60 -28.08 5.11
CA HIS A 369 -34.01 -28.38 5.31
C HIS A 369 -34.86 -27.80 4.17
N PRO A 370 -35.63 -28.63 3.44
CA PRO A 370 -36.56 -28.15 2.42
C PRO A 370 -37.50 -27.08 2.99
N PHE A 371 -37.79 -26.05 2.20
CA PHE A 371 -38.69 -24.99 2.60
C PHE A 371 -40.13 -25.47 2.42
N LYS A 372 -40.90 -25.53 3.50
CA LYS A 372 -42.29 -26.03 3.45
C LYS A 372 -43.14 -25.16 2.53
N GLN A 373 -43.84 -25.79 1.58
CA GLN A 373 -44.81 -25.12 0.73
C GLN A 373 -45.83 -24.33 1.57
N SER A 374 -45.96 -23.05 1.25
CA SER A 374 -46.95 -22.15 1.83
C SER A 374 -47.36 -21.13 0.78
N ARG A 375 -48.42 -20.34 1.04
CA ARG A 375 -48.84 -19.25 0.14
C ARG A 375 -47.75 -18.20 -0.08
N GLN A 376 -46.83 -18.06 0.87
CA GLN A 376 -45.76 -17.06 0.86
C GLN A 376 -44.40 -17.65 0.45
N SER A 377 -44.32 -18.96 0.18
CA SER A 377 -43.05 -19.62 -0.13
C SER A 377 -42.32 -18.97 -1.32
N GLN A 378 -43.04 -18.73 -2.42
CA GLN A 378 -42.53 -18.01 -3.59
C GLN A 378 -42.10 -16.58 -3.25
N GLU A 379 -42.92 -15.82 -2.52
CA GLU A 379 -42.61 -14.44 -2.12
C GLU A 379 -41.33 -14.36 -1.29
N ILE A 380 -41.13 -15.31 -0.36
CA ILE A 380 -39.93 -15.41 0.47
C ILE A 380 -38.71 -15.78 -0.38
N TYR A 381 -38.86 -16.73 -1.30
CA TYR A 381 -37.79 -17.10 -2.23
C TYR A 381 -37.32 -15.88 -3.02
N GLU A 382 -38.26 -15.19 -3.67
CA GLU A 382 -37.99 -13.99 -4.46
C GLU A 382 -37.34 -12.92 -3.58
N GLN A 383 -37.95 -12.58 -2.44
CA GLN A 383 -37.46 -11.54 -1.52
C GLN A 383 -36.01 -11.78 -1.09
N TYR A 384 -35.62 -13.02 -0.81
CA TYR A 384 -34.28 -13.35 -0.30
C TYR A 384 -33.26 -13.72 -1.38
N LEU A 385 -33.70 -13.97 -2.62
CA LEU A 385 -32.81 -14.29 -3.74
C LEU A 385 -31.69 -13.25 -3.95
N PRO A 386 -31.94 -11.92 -3.96
CA PRO A 386 -30.87 -10.92 -4.04
C PRO A 386 -29.82 -11.06 -2.94
N TYR A 387 -30.25 -11.35 -1.71
CA TYR A 387 -29.33 -11.55 -0.59
C TYR A 387 -28.57 -12.86 -0.72
N ALA A 388 -29.20 -13.95 -1.16
CA ALA A 388 -28.52 -15.21 -1.44
C ALA A 388 -27.43 -15.04 -2.52
N ILE A 389 -27.72 -14.26 -3.57
CA ILE A 389 -26.72 -13.83 -4.54
C ILE A 389 -25.64 -13.00 -3.83
N ALA A 390 -25.93 -11.92 -3.11
CA ALA A 390 -24.88 -11.16 -2.43
C ALA A 390 -24.00 -11.99 -1.47
N LEU A 391 -24.57 -13.01 -0.82
CA LEU A 391 -23.93 -13.81 0.22
C LEU A 391 -23.17 -15.06 -0.28
N GLY A 392 -23.26 -15.42 -1.56
CA GLY A 392 -22.55 -16.59 -2.10
C GLY A 392 -23.34 -17.89 -2.16
N VAL A 393 -24.66 -17.87 -2.01
CA VAL A 393 -25.46 -19.06 -1.60
C VAL A 393 -26.82 -19.20 -2.31
N GLU A 394 -26.95 -18.62 -3.50
CA GLU A 394 -28.14 -18.67 -4.35
C GLU A 394 -28.50 -20.10 -4.77
N VAL A 395 -27.50 -20.95 -5.01
CA VAL A 395 -27.71 -22.35 -5.40
C VAL A 395 -28.30 -23.13 -4.23
N GLU A 396 -27.73 -23.01 -3.04
CA GLU A 396 -28.22 -23.66 -1.82
C GLU A 396 -29.63 -23.15 -1.45
N TRP A 397 -29.85 -21.83 -1.55
CA TRP A 397 -31.16 -21.24 -1.28
C TRP A 397 -32.24 -21.81 -2.20
N THR A 398 -31.96 -21.85 -3.51
CA THR A 398 -32.91 -22.34 -4.53
C THR A 398 -33.23 -23.81 -4.35
N LYS A 399 -32.23 -24.65 -4.02
CA LYS A 399 -32.42 -26.08 -3.77
C LYS A 399 -33.48 -26.38 -2.71
N ARG A 400 -33.72 -25.46 -1.77
CA ARG A 400 -34.75 -25.64 -0.72
C ARG A 400 -36.18 -25.52 -1.24
N PHE A 401 -36.38 -24.97 -2.45
CA PHE A 401 -37.70 -24.73 -3.04
C PHE A 401 -38.01 -25.62 -4.25
N VAL A 402 -37.14 -26.59 -4.57
CA VAL A 402 -37.33 -27.53 -5.70
C VAL A 402 -38.66 -28.28 -5.64
N GLU A 403 -39.10 -28.65 -4.43
CA GLU A 403 -40.37 -29.36 -4.23
C GLU A 403 -41.60 -28.43 -4.21
N ASN A 404 -41.39 -27.11 -4.26
CA ASN A 404 -42.45 -26.12 -4.17
C ASN A 404 -43.04 -25.80 -5.54
N VAL A 405 -44.32 -25.42 -5.56
CA VAL A 405 -44.97 -24.95 -6.78
C VAL A 405 -44.35 -23.61 -7.15
N PHE A 406 -43.67 -23.58 -8.29
CA PHE A 406 -42.98 -22.40 -8.80
C PHE A 406 -43.87 -21.60 -9.76
N GLN A 407 -43.76 -20.27 -9.66
CA GLN A 407 -44.34 -19.34 -10.64
C GLN A 407 -43.24 -18.37 -11.07
N VAL A 408 -43.16 -18.09 -12.37
CA VAL A 408 -42.17 -17.15 -12.90
C VAL A 408 -42.44 -15.76 -12.30
N PRO A 409 -41.44 -15.11 -11.69
CA PRO A 409 -41.61 -13.77 -11.13
C PRO A 409 -42.07 -12.75 -12.17
N ASN A 410 -42.98 -11.85 -11.82
CA ASN A 410 -43.55 -10.86 -12.74
C ASN A 410 -42.52 -9.89 -13.35
N TRP A 411 -41.37 -9.73 -12.70
CA TRP A 411 -40.27 -8.89 -13.16
C TRP A 411 -39.30 -9.63 -14.09
N PHE A 412 -39.45 -10.94 -14.26
CA PHE A 412 -38.58 -11.77 -15.10
C PHE A 412 -39.28 -12.19 -16.39
N ILE A 413 -38.52 -12.16 -17.50
CA ILE A 413 -38.98 -12.60 -18.82
C ILE A 413 -37.90 -13.52 -19.39
N SER A 414 -38.30 -14.64 -19.99
CA SER A 414 -37.38 -15.50 -20.74
C SER A 414 -38.00 -15.87 -22.08
N ASP A 415 -37.15 -16.11 -23.08
CA ASP A 415 -37.57 -16.71 -24.35
C ASP A 415 -37.78 -18.24 -24.20
N ASP A 416 -37.17 -18.83 -23.16
CA ASP A 416 -37.32 -20.25 -22.81
C ASP A 416 -38.58 -20.49 -21.98
N ASP A 417 -39.16 -21.69 -22.11
CA ASP A 417 -40.31 -22.10 -21.30
C ASP A 417 -39.84 -22.51 -19.90
N ILE A 418 -40.18 -21.69 -18.90
CA ILE A 418 -39.76 -21.87 -17.51
C ILE A 418 -40.91 -22.48 -16.73
N THR A 419 -40.73 -23.76 -16.40
CA THR A 419 -41.77 -24.56 -15.72
C THR A 419 -41.41 -24.86 -14.27
N ALA A 420 -40.12 -24.96 -13.97
CA ALA A 420 -39.60 -25.25 -12.64
C ALA A 420 -38.64 -24.16 -12.15
N ILE A 421 -38.37 -24.17 -10.84
CA ILE A 421 -37.46 -23.20 -10.22
C ILE A 421 -36.02 -23.40 -10.71
N GLU A 422 -35.64 -24.62 -11.08
CA GLU A 422 -34.34 -24.93 -11.67
C GLU A 422 -34.15 -24.30 -13.05
N ASP A 423 -35.18 -24.30 -13.89
CA ASP A 423 -35.16 -23.65 -15.20
C ASP A 423 -34.94 -22.14 -15.02
N PHE A 424 -35.65 -21.55 -14.04
CA PHE A 424 -35.47 -20.15 -13.66
C PHE A 424 -34.05 -19.88 -13.15
N ALA A 425 -33.54 -20.72 -12.25
CA ALA A 425 -32.20 -20.59 -11.67
C ALA A 425 -31.11 -20.65 -12.75
N ASN A 426 -31.21 -21.61 -13.67
CA ASN A 426 -30.31 -21.75 -14.81
C ASN A 426 -30.36 -20.54 -15.74
N SER A 427 -31.52 -19.89 -15.86
CA SER A 427 -31.69 -18.68 -16.66
C SER A 427 -31.17 -17.42 -15.98
N ILE A 428 -31.32 -17.28 -14.65
CA ILE A 428 -31.02 -16.03 -13.93
C ILE A 428 -29.61 -15.98 -13.34
N PHE A 429 -29.04 -17.10 -12.89
CA PHE A 429 -27.70 -17.12 -12.28
C PHE A 429 -26.56 -16.68 -13.22
N PRO A 430 -26.61 -16.95 -14.54
CA PRO A 430 -25.62 -16.41 -15.48
C PRO A 430 -25.48 -14.89 -15.47
N LEU A 431 -26.49 -14.14 -14.97
CA LEU A 431 -26.43 -12.68 -14.81
C LEU A 431 -25.20 -12.22 -14.02
N VAL A 432 -24.75 -13.00 -13.02
CA VAL A 432 -23.55 -12.67 -12.26
C VAL A 432 -22.30 -12.68 -13.14
N GLY A 433 -22.21 -13.65 -14.06
CA GLY A 433 -21.14 -13.76 -15.03
C GLY A 433 -21.17 -12.62 -16.04
N GLU A 434 -22.36 -12.25 -16.51
CA GLU A 434 -22.53 -11.14 -17.46
C GLU A 434 -22.11 -9.79 -16.84
N VAL A 435 -22.57 -9.51 -15.61
CA VAL A 435 -22.14 -8.32 -14.88
C VAL A 435 -20.61 -8.32 -14.68
N ALA A 436 -20.00 -9.48 -14.42
CA ALA A 436 -18.54 -9.58 -14.31
C ALA A 436 -17.84 -9.29 -15.65
N TYR A 437 -18.37 -9.82 -16.75
CA TYR A 437 -17.86 -9.58 -18.10
C TYR A 437 -17.92 -8.09 -18.45
N ASP A 438 -19.07 -7.46 -18.26
CA ASP A 438 -19.28 -6.04 -18.48
C ASP A 438 -18.33 -5.17 -17.66
N LEU A 439 -18.19 -5.44 -16.36
CA LEU A 439 -17.29 -4.68 -15.49
C LEU A 439 -15.81 -4.85 -15.88
N SER A 440 -15.42 -6.03 -16.34
CA SER A 440 -14.07 -6.26 -16.86
C SER A 440 -13.77 -5.37 -18.09
N ARG A 441 -14.78 -5.15 -18.95
CA ARG A 441 -14.70 -4.25 -20.11
C ARG A 441 -14.77 -2.78 -19.73
N ALA A 442 -15.47 -2.44 -18.64
CA ALA A 442 -15.48 -1.10 -18.04
C ALA A 442 -14.10 -0.65 -17.52
N ARG A 443 -13.18 -1.63 -17.41
CA ARG A 443 -12.02 -1.70 -16.54
C ARG A 443 -12.36 -1.46 -15.08
N GLU A 444 -12.25 -2.55 -14.33
CA GLU A 444 -12.03 -2.53 -12.89
C GLU A 444 -10.70 -1.82 -12.54
N PRO A 445 -10.63 -1.16 -11.37
CA PRO A 445 -9.38 -0.68 -10.79
C PRO A 445 -8.57 -1.87 -10.27
N HIS A 446 -7.86 -2.57 -11.16
CA HIS A 446 -6.57 -3.15 -10.79
C HIS A 446 -5.38 -2.32 -11.28
N ALA A 447 -5.64 -1.23 -12.01
CA ALA A 447 -4.76 -0.08 -12.25
C ALA A 447 -5.54 1.16 -11.78
N ILE A 448 -5.14 1.91 -10.76
CA ILE A 448 -3.85 2.52 -10.48
C ILE A 448 -3.45 2.18 -9.04
#